data_AF-A0A9X4MW19-F1
#
_entry.id   AF-A0A9X4MW19-F1
#
_cell.length_a   1.000
_cell.length_b   1.000
_cell.length_c   1.000
_cell.angle_alpha   90.00
_cell.angle_beta   90.00
_cell.angle_gamma   90.00
#
_symmetry.space_group_name_H-M   'P 1'
#
loop_
_entity.id
_entity.type
_entity.pdbx_description
1 polymer ?
#
loop_
_entity_poly.entity_id
_entity_poly.type
_entity_poly.pdbx_seq_one_letter_code
_entity_poly.pdbx_strand_id
1 'polypeptide(L)'
;MPKDEKSQLPELLINDGQINTIAKDYYHYDSFCRKENGDINLWNLFNLFTSANKSSYIDTFLDRNANVFNLAKGLQESLNGNSSYSWFLS
;
A
#
# COMPACT_ATOMS: atom_id res chain seq x y z
N MET A 1 -16.95 -1.73 10.10
CA MET A 1 -16.90 -0.27 10.25
C MET A 1 -18.19 0.35 9.70
N PRO A 2 -18.91 1.14 10.51
CA PRO A 2 -20.02 2.00 10.08
C PRO A 2 -19.64 2.91 8.91
N LYS A 3 -20.62 3.37 8.11
CA LYS A 3 -20.37 4.23 6.93
C LYS A 3 -19.66 5.53 7.29
N ASP A 4 -19.99 6.13 8.43
CA ASP A 4 -19.46 7.43 8.85
C ASP A 4 -17.97 7.36 9.24
N GLU A 5 -17.53 6.23 9.77
CA GLU A 5 -16.11 5.99 10.06
C GLU A 5 -15.31 5.76 8.77
N LYS A 6 -15.90 5.12 7.76
CA LYS A 6 -15.23 4.91 6.46
C LYS A 6 -14.95 6.23 5.73
N SER A 7 -15.81 7.24 5.87
CA SER A 7 -15.59 8.55 5.24
C SER A 7 -14.41 9.34 5.84
N GLN A 8 -13.95 8.98 7.03
CA GLN A 8 -12.78 9.59 7.67
C GLN A 8 -11.46 8.94 7.21
N LEU A 9 -11.54 7.79 6.53
CA LEU A 9 -10.36 7.07 6.08
C LEU A 9 -9.80 7.69 4.79
N PRO A 10 -8.47 7.74 4.65
CA PRO A 10 -7.85 8.15 3.40
C PRO A 10 -8.26 7.21 2.28
N GLU A 11 -8.72 7.78 1.18
CA GLU A 11 -9.09 7.02 -0.03
C GLU A 11 -7.86 6.32 -0.58
N LEU A 12 -7.98 5.04 -0.96
CA LEU A 12 -6.92 4.29 -1.63
C LEU A 12 -7.13 4.37 -3.14
N LEU A 13 -6.20 4.99 -3.86
CA LEU A 13 -6.28 5.22 -5.32
C LEU A 13 -5.82 4.02 -6.16
N ILE A 14 -5.44 2.93 -5.50
CA ILE A 14 -5.02 1.67 -6.11
C ILE A 14 -6.25 0.86 -6.49
N ASN A 15 -6.34 0.43 -7.75
CA ASN A 15 -7.45 -0.36 -8.27
C ASN A 15 -7.20 -1.87 -8.20
N ASP A 16 -8.24 -2.66 -8.43
CA ASP A 16 -8.19 -4.13 -8.36
C ASP A 16 -7.14 -4.77 -9.28
N GLY A 17 -6.91 -4.20 -10.48
CA GLY A 17 -5.89 -4.68 -11.41
C GLY A 17 -4.47 -4.47 -10.88
N GLN A 18 -4.24 -3.33 -10.24
CA GLN A 18 -2.98 -3.02 -9.56
C GLN A 18 -2.82 -3.91 -8.32
N ILE A 19 -3.89 -4.17 -7.55
CA ILE A 19 -3.84 -5.12 -6.42
C ILE A 19 -3.47 -6.54 -6.89
N ASN A 20 -4.00 -7.00 -8.03
CA ASN A 20 -3.60 -8.29 -8.59
C ASN A 20 -2.11 -8.33 -8.96
N THR A 21 -1.59 -7.23 -9.52
CA THR A 21 -0.16 -7.09 -9.84
C THR A 21 0.69 -7.11 -8.58
N ILE A 22 0.31 -6.33 -7.57
CA ILE A 22 0.93 -6.29 -6.23
C ILE A 22 0.97 -7.70 -5.63
N ALA A 23 -0.15 -8.41 -5.61
CA ALA A 23 -0.23 -9.75 -5.04
C ALA A 23 0.68 -10.73 -5.79
N LYS A 24 0.68 -10.69 -7.12
CA LYS A 24 1.57 -11.52 -7.93
C LYS A 24 3.05 -11.22 -7.61
N ASP A 25 3.42 -9.95 -7.59
CA ASP A 25 4.79 -9.51 -7.39
C ASP A 25 5.27 -9.80 -5.96
N TYR A 26 4.37 -9.78 -4.98
CA TYR A 26 4.69 -10.13 -3.59
C TYR A 26 5.18 -11.57 -3.43
N TYR A 27 4.70 -12.50 -4.27
CA TYR A 27 5.11 -13.90 -4.23
C TYR A 27 6.21 -14.26 -5.23
N HIS A 28 6.34 -13.52 -6.34
CA HIS A 28 7.14 -13.96 -7.49
C HIS A 28 8.23 -12.99 -7.94
N TYR A 29 8.32 -11.77 -7.39
CA TYR A 29 9.22 -10.74 -7.92
C TYR A 29 10.43 -10.49 -7.02
N ASP A 30 11.61 -10.95 -7.45
CA ASP A 30 12.84 -10.97 -6.65
C ASP A 30 13.27 -9.61 -6.06
N SER A 31 12.91 -8.49 -6.68
CA SER A 31 13.43 -7.18 -6.25
C SER A 31 12.78 -6.62 -4.98
N PHE A 32 11.48 -6.87 -4.77
CA PHE A 32 10.70 -6.24 -3.68
C PHE A 32 9.72 -7.20 -3.01
N CYS A 33 9.78 -8.50 -3.29
CA CYS A 33 8.92 -9.50 -2.68
C CYS A 33 9.16 -9.66 -1.18
N ARG A 34 8.32 -10.49 -0.57
CA ARG A 34 8.51 -10.97 0.80
C ARG A 34 9.81 -11.73 0.97
N LYS A 35 10.30 -11.75 2.20
CA LYS A 35 11.32 -12.69 2.66
C LYS A 35 10.75 -14.10 2.76
N GLU A 36 11.63 -15.10 2.89
CA GLU A 36 11.23 -16.51 3.02
C GLU A 36 10.28 -16.77 4.21
N ASN A 37 10.45 -16.01 5.31
CA ASN A 37 9.60 -16.10 6.49
C ASN A 37 8.23 -15.39 6.32
N GLY A 38 7.96 -14.80 5.15
CA GLY A 38 6.73 -14.06 4.86
C GLY A 38 6.79 -12.56 5.16
N ASP A 39 7.84 -12.08 5.83
CA ASP A 39 7.95 -10.67 6.20
C ASP A 39 8.24 -9.78 4.99
N ILE A 40 7.76 -8.55 5.04
CA ILE A 40 8.10 -7.49 4.11
C ILE A 40 8.37 -6.21 4.89
N ASN A 41 9.41 -5.47 4.52
CA ASN A 41 9.66 -4.16 5.11
C ASN A 41 8.86 -3.08 4.37
N LEU A 42 8.63 -1.93 5.01
CA LEU A 42 7.81 -0.85 4.43
C LEU A 42 8.42 -0.24 3.15
N TRP A 43 9.74 -0.28 2.99
CA TRP A 43 10.40 0.17 1.76
C TRP A 43 10.05 -0.73 0.58
N ASN A 44 10.14 -2.05 0.74
CA ASN A 44 9.77 -3.03 -0.26
C ASN A 44 8.26 -2.95 -0.56
N LEU A 45 7.43 -2.80 0.47
CA LEU A 45 5.98 -2.61 0.32
C LEU A 45 5.67 -1.37 -0.53
N PHE A 46 6.28 -0.23 -0.22
CA PHE A 46 6.13 1.00 -1.00
C PHE A 46 6.56 0.80 -2.46
N ASN A 47 7.72 0.16 -2.70
CA ASN A 47 8.21 -0.10 -4.05
C ASN A 47 7.32 -1.06 -4.84
N LEU A 48 6.71 -2.03 -4.18
CA LEU A 48 5.81 -3.01 -4.78
C LEU A 48 4.47 -2.38 -5.21
N PHE A 49 3.96 -1.43 -4.42
CA PHE A 49 2.77 -0.66 -4.79
C PHE A 49 3.05 0.35 -5.91
N THR A 50 4.19 1.04 -5.86
CA THR A 50 4.57 1.99 -6.91
C THR A 50 5.00 1.31 -8.21
N SER A 51 5.54 0.08 -8.15
CA SER A 51 5.85 -0.71 -9.36
C SER A 51 4.58 -1.13 -10.10
N ALA A 52 3.50 -1.47 -9.39
CA ALA A 52 2.21 -1.77 -9.99
C ALA A 52 1.58 -0.55 -10.71
N ASN A 53 2.02 0.66 -10.38
CA ASN A 53 1.59 1.90 -11.04
C ASN A 53 2.37 2.21 -12.33
N LYS A 54 3.47 1.50 -12.66
CA LYS A 54 4.34 1.83 -13.82
C LYS A 54 3.64 1.73 -15.17
N SER A 55 2.64 0.86 -15.29
CA SER A 55 1.83 0.69 -16.51
C SER A 55 0.59 1.59 -16.55
N SER A 56 0.37 2.40 -15.53
CA SER A 56 -0.83 3.22 -15.39
C SER A 56 -0.68 4.59 -16.08
N TYR A 57 -1.81 5.19 -16.46
CA TYR A 57 -1.87 6.51 -17.11
C TYR A 57 -1.05 7.57 -16.35
N ILE A 58 -0.15 8.25 -17.07
CA ILE A 58 0.83 9.21 -16.55
C ILE A 58 0.20 10.29 -15.67
N ASP A 59 -1.01 10.73 -16.02
CA ASP A 59 -1.73 11.82 -15.35
C ASP A 59 -2.12 11.49 -13.91
N THR A 60 -2.16 10.21 -13.54
CA THR A 60 -2.53 9.76 -12.17
C THR A 60 -1.35 9.16 -11.40
N PHE A 61 -0.16 9.13 -12.01
CA PHE A 61 1.01 8.47 -11.44
C PHE A 61 1.48 9.14 -10.14
N LEU A 62 1.56 10.48 -10.14
CA LEU A 62 2.02 11.24 -8.98
C LEU A 62 1.06 11.09 -7.80
N ASP A 63 -0.24 11.27 -8.05
CA ASP A 63 -1.27 11.19 -7.02
C ASP A 63 -1.32 9.79 -6.38
N ARG A 64 -1.23 8.74 -7.19
CA ARG A 64 -1.18 7.36 -6.67
C ARG A 64 0.08 7.10 -5.85
N ASN A 65 1.24 7.59 -6.28
CA ASN A 65 2.47 7.39 -5.50
C ASN A 65 2.46 8.17 -4.19
N ALA A 66 1.90 9.39 -4.18
CA ALA A 66 1.67 10.16 -2.96
C ALA A 66 0.69 9.43 -2.03
N ASN A 67 -0.37 8.84 -2.58
CA ASN A 67 -1.33 8.03 -1.84
C ASN A 67 -0.68 6.77 -1.21
N VAL A 68 0.14 6.05 -1.97
CA VAL A 68 0.91 4.89 -1.48
C VAL A 68 1.92 5.30 -0.42
N PHE A 69 2.57 6.46 -0.57
CA PHE A 69 3.45 7.00 0.46
C PHE A 69 2.70 7.28 1.77
N ASN A 70 1.52 7.89 1.69
CA ASN A 70 0.67 8.13 2.85
C ASN A 70 0.23 6.82 3.51
N LEU A 71 -0.09 5.79 2.72
CA LEU A 71 -0.38 4.45 3.24
C LEU A 71 0.82 3.86 4.01
N ALA A 72 2.02 3.88 3.41
CA ALA A 72 3.23 3.36 4.05
C ALA A 72 3.57 4.12 5.34
N LYS A 73 3.37 5.44 5.36
CA LYS A 73 3.53 6.27 6.55
C LYS A 73 2.48 5.93 7.62
N GLY A 74 1.23 5.76 7.23
CA GLY A 74 0.16 5.34 8.14
C GLY A 74 0.43 4.00 8.81
N LEU A 75 0.93 3.02 8.05
CA LEU A 75 1.39 1.74 8.59
C LEU A 75 2.54 1.94 9.58
N GLN A 76 3.53 2.78 9.26
CA GLN A 76 4.63 3.09 10.16
C GLN A 76 4.15 3.74 11.46
N GLU A 77 3.23 4.70 11.38
CA GLU A 77 2.63 5.34 12.56
C GLU A 77 1.87 4.32 13.41
N SER A 78 1.10 3.43 12.78
CA SER A 78 0.36 2.38 13.49
C SER A 78 1.28 1.37 14.18
N LEU A 79 2.37 0.96 13.54
CA LEU A 79 3.37 0.08 14.15
C LEU A 79 4.06 0.73 15.37
N ASN A 80 4.17 2.05 15.38
CA ASN A 80 4.73 2.83 16.49
C ASN A 80 3.69 3.18 17.58
N GLY A 81 2.47 2.64 17.50
CA GLY A 81 1.43 2.80 18.53
C GLY A 81 0.48 3.98 18.32
N ASN A 82 0.51 4.65 17.16
CA ASN A 82 -0.48 5.67 16.82
C ASN A 82 -1.75 5.05 16.22
N SER A 83 -2.91 5.31 16.83
CA SER A 83 -4.18 4.64 16.49
C SER A 83 -4.89 5.15 15.22
N SER A 84 -4.42 6.24 14.60
CA SER A 84 -5.10 6.82 13.43
C SER A 84 -5.16 5.87 12.22
N TYR A 85 -4.20 4.94 12.10
CA TYR A 85 -4.12 3.95 11.03
C TYR A 85 -4.27 2.49 11.50
N SER A 86 -4.58 2.27 12.77
CA SER A 86 -4.69 0.92 13.31
C SER A 86 -5.83 0.10 12.70
N TRP A 87 -6.82 0.76 12.10
CA TRP A 87 -7.90 0.10 11.35
C TRP A 87 -7.39 -0.83 10.23
N PHE A 88 -6.20 -0.60 9.68
CA PHE A 88 -5.63 -1.46 8.64
C PHE A 88 -4.96 -2.72 9.21
N LEU A 89 -4.49 -2.65 10.46
CA LEU A 89 -3.78 -3.75 11.14
C LEU A 89 -4.66 -4.50 12.15
N SER A 90 -5.89 -4.04 12.40
CA SER A 90 -6.84 -4.62 13.36
C SER A 90 -7.67 -5.75 12.78
#